data_AF-Q4GY30-F1
#
_entry.id   AF-Q4GY30-F1
#
_cell.length_a   1.000
_cell.length_b   1.000
_cell.length_c   1.000
_cell.angle_alpha   90.00
_cell.angle_beta   90.00
_cell.angle_gamma   90.00
#
_symmetry.space_group_name_H-M   'P 1'
#
loop_
_entity.id
_entity.type
_entity.pdbx_description
1 polymer ?
#
loop_
_entity_poly.entity_id
_entity_poly.type
_entity_poly.pdbx_seq_one_letter_code
_entity_poly.pdbx_strand_id
1 'polypeptide(L)' 'SHDCGNKLGYMQAFVEYGVRHETLGSDFKAWLESAVGNKK' A
#
# COMPACT_ATOMS: atom_id res chain seq x y z
N SER A 1 -2.02 12.65 9.19
CA SER A 1 -2.86 13.35 8.20
C SER A 1 -2.20 13.17 6.85
N HIS A 2 -2.82 12.43 5.94
CA HIS A 2 -2.32 12.31 4.57
C HIS A 2 -2.84 13.50 3.77
N ASP A 3 -1.99 14.14 2.99
CA ASP A 3 -2.43 15.20 2.07
C ASP A 3 -3.16 14.57 0.87
N CYS A 4 -4.42 14.20 1.10
CA CYS A 4 -5.30 13.66 0.06
C CYS A 4 -5.72 14.71 -0.98
N GLY A 5 -5.17 15.94 -0.94
CA GLY A 5 -5.43 16.99 -1.92
C GLY A 5 -4.81 16.73 -3.30
N ASN A 6 -3.94 15.72 -3.42
CA ASN A 6 -3.38 15.29 -4.70
C ASN A 6 -3.40 13.76 -4.87
N LYS A 7 -3.32 13.31 -6.12
CA LYS A 7 -3.43 11.89 -6.50
C LYS A 7 -2.38 11.00 -5.81
N LEU A 8 -1.17 11.51 -5.61
CA LEU A 8 -0.09 10.75 -4.97
C LEU A 8 -0.41 10.49 -3.49
N GLY A 9 -0.88 11.50 -2.76
CA GLY A 9 -1.24 11.37 -1.34
C GLY A 9 -2.39 10.38 -1.12
N TYR A 10 -3.39 10.36 -2.01
CA TYR A 10 -4.45 9.35 -1.99
C TYR A 10 -3.90 7.92 -2.17
N MET A 11 -3.00 7.73 -3.14
CA MET A 11 -2.37 6.42 -3.37
C MET A 11 -1.52 5.97 -2.18
N GLN A 12 -0.76 6.88 -1.57
CA GLN A 12 0.02 6.59 -0.36
C GLN A 12 -0.87 6.19 0.81
N ALA A 13 -1.96 6.92 1.06
CA ALA A 13 -2.91 6.58 2.10
C ALA A 13 -3.50 5.18 1.87
N PHE A 14 -3.94 4.88 0.65
CA PHE A 14 -4.50 3.57 0.33
C PHE A 14 -3.52 2.44 0.62
N VAL A 15 -2.25 2.59 0.23
CA VAL A 15 -1.21 1.60 0.51
C VAL A 15 -0.98 1.47 2.02
N GLU A 16 -0.80 2.59 2.75
CA GLU A 16 -0.52 2.55 4.19
C GLU A 16 -1.63 1.89 5.00
N TYR A 17 -2.89 2.20 4.71
CA TYR A 17 -4.03 1.55 5.36
C TYR A 17 -4.24 0.11 4.88
N GLY A 18 -4.03 -0.16 3.59
CA GLY A 18 -4.17 -1.50 3.03
C GLY A 18 -3.21 -2.50 3.68
N VAL A 19 -1.95 -2.12 3.92
CA VAL A 19 -0.96 -3.00 4.57
C VAL A 19 -1.30 -3.26 6.05
N ARG A 20 -2.01 -2.33 6.70
CA ARG A 20 -2.45 -2.46 8.11
C ARG A 20 -3.80 -3.14 8.29
N HIS A 21 -4.47 -3.54 7.21
CA HIS A 21 -5.80 -4.16 7.28
C HIS A 21 -5.74 -5.51 8.02
N GLU A 22 -6.61 -5.70 9.02
CA GLU A 22 -6.55 -6.86 9.94
C GLU A 22 -6.67 -8.22 9.23
N THR A 23 -7.46 -8.28 8.16
CA THR A 23 -7.72 -9.55 7.44
C THR A 23 -6.96 -9.68 6.12
N LEU A 24 -6.63 -8.56 5.47
CA LEU A 24 -6.10 -8.54 4.10
C LEU A 24 -4.68 -7.99 4.03
N GLY A 25 -4.18 -7.37 5.10
CA GLY A 25 -2.88 -6.69 5.11
C GLY A 25 -1.72 -7.64 4.87
N SER A 26 -1.79 -8.87 5.39
CA SER A 26 -0.76 -9.90 5.17
C SER A 26 -0.65 -10.28 3.70
N ASP A 27 -1.78 -10.62 3.06
CA ASP A 27 -1.81 -11.03 1.65
C ASP A 27 -1.48 -9.85 0.73
N PHE A 28 -2.00 -8.66 1.05
CA PHE A 28 -1.70 -7.45 0.30
C PHE A 28 -0.23 -7.06 0.36
N LYS A 29 0.41 -7.22 1.53
CA LYS A 29 1.86 -7.00 1.68
C LYS A 29 2.68 -8.00 0.84
N ALA A 30 2.34 -9.29 0.91
CA ALA A 30 3.03 -10.32 0.14
C ALA A 30 2.91 -10.06 -1.37
N TRP A 31 1.73 -9.65 -1.83
CA TRP A 31 1.52 -9.24 -3.21
C TRP A 31 2.36 -8.01 -3.58
N LEU A 32 2.37 -6.96 -2.75
CA LEU A 32 3.17 -5.76 -2.98
C LEU A 32 4.66 -6.08 -3.14
N GLU A 33 5.22 -6.90 -2.26
CA GLU A 33 6.62 -7.32 -2.34
C GLU A 33 6.93 -8.04 -3.68
N SER A 34 6.00 -8.82 -4.22
CA SER A 34 6.14 -9.42 -5.55
C SER A 34 5.91 -8.44 -6.72
N ALA A 35 5.04 -7.44 -6.53
CA ALA A 35 4.62 -6.53 -7.60
C ALA A 35 5.60 -5.36 -7.82
N VAL A 36 6.22 -4.86 -6.74
CA VAL A 36 7.16 -3.73 -6.76
C VAL A 36 8.55 -4.06 -6.23
N GLY A 37 8.76 -5.22 -5.60
CA GLY A 37 10.09 -5.67 -5.21
C GLY A 37 10.96 -5.84 -6.45
N ASN A 38 12.14 -5.20 -6.43
CA ASN A 38 13.14 -5.32 -7.49
C ASN A 38 13.28 -6.77 -7.93
N LYS A 39 12.76 -7.10 -9.12
CA LYS A 39 13.20 -8.29 -9.84
C LYS A 39 14.71 -8.12 -9.99
N LYS A 40 15.47 -8.97 -9.30
CA LYS A 40 16.81 -9.29 -9.76
C LYS A 40 16.72 -9.95 -11.13
#